data_AF-A0A1V6HRE8-F1
#
_entry.id   AF-A0A1V6HRE8-F1
#
_cell.length_a   1.000
_cell.length_b   1.000
_cell.length_c   1.000
_cell.angle_alpha   90.00
_cell.angle_beta   90.00
_cell.angle_gamma   90.00
#
_symmetry.space_group_name_H-M   'P 1'
#
loop_
_entity.id
_entity.type
_entity.pdbx_description
1 polymer ?
#
loop_
_entity_poly.entity_id
_entity_poly.type
_entity_poly.pdbx_seq_one_letter_code
_entity_poly.pdbx_strand_id
1 'polypeptide(L)'
;MLAGSEGPGGIAFDNARLAMFVGSIALALILFDGGLQTELEQLGRPQLRAGLILATLGVVITAAVVAAFCVLALGMSPLQGLLVGSVLSSTDAAAVFSVLRARGVGLSPRLRSLIEFESGSNDPTAVFLTVAVISAAQLEAAEPWRLVLSFLFRMGGGVALGWLAGRVLVWLLNRIDLEYDGLYSVLTLAAVGTMFGAAEAAGTSGFVAVYVAGLTMAGRIFVHHRSIVRFHEGLAWLMQVTMFLVLGLLVYPSHLARGIWPALAISAVLMLVARPAATFPSLIGSGLSWRERHMVAWVGLRGAAPIILATFPLVAGLDTSGVIFNTVFVAVITSVLVQGPTVSLVARRLGIAEPVTEPLRSPIDVDLPRDPTFSVKRLQIEAGSEADGKKLLAIGGPDRPLIVLIRRQGCLFLPTGASPLAAGDELFALGSDESMQALGQILRKPRIP
;
A
#
# COMPACT_ATOMS: atom_id res chain seq x y z
N MET A 1 21.15 -10.56 5.07
CA MET A 1 22.16 -11.55 4.64
C MET A 1 23.56 -11.10 5.03
N LEU A 2 24.03 -9.92 4.59
CA LEU A 2 25.36 -9.45 4.99
C LEU A 2 25.57 -9.31 6.50
N ALA A 3 24.53 -8.89 7.23
CA ALA A 3 24.59 -8.80 8.69
C ALA A 3 24.36 -10.15 9.41
N GLY A 4 23.85 -11.19 8.71
CA GLY A 4 23.38 -12.43 9.33
C GLY A 4 24.48 -13.46 9.60
N SER A 5 24.07 -14.66 10.01
CA SER A 5 24.94 -15.72 10.55
C SER A 5 26.11 -16.12 9.63
N GLU A 6 25.93 -16.14 8.31
CA GLU A 6 26.98 -16.43 7.33
C GLU A 6 27.50 -15.18 6.58
N GLY A 7 27.04 -13.99 6.98
CA GLY A 7 27.50 -12.72 6.42
C GLY A 7 28.69 -12.14 7.19
N PRO A 8 29.37 -11.12 6.63
CA PRO A 8 30.47 -10.43 7.31
C PRO A 8 30.08 -9.81 8.67
N GLY A 9 28.79 -9.54 8.92
CA GLY A 9 28.31 -9.01 10.20
C GLY A 9 28.17 -10.05 11.32
N GLY A 10 28.10 -11.34 11.01
CA GLY A 10 28.16 -12.43 11.99
C GLY A 10 27.05 -12.48 13.05
N ILE A 11 25.91 -11.80 12.84
CA ILE A 11 24.79 -11.83 13.80
C ILE A 11 24.10 -13.18 13.68
N ALA A 12 24.30 -14.03 14.69
CA ALA A 12 23.64 -15.32 14.80
C ALA A 12 22.13 -15.14 15.04
N PHE A 13 21.31 -15.54 14.07
CA PHE A 13 19.86 -15.46 14.18
C PHE A 13 19.18 -16.63 13.44
N ASP A 14 18.64 -17.58 14.22
CA ASP A 14 17.98 -18.80 13.75
C ASP A 14 16.55 -18.96 14.31
N ASN A 15 16.04 -17.94 14.99
CA ASN A 15 14.75 -18.01 15.69
C ASN A 15 13.57 -17.65 14.77
N ALA A 16 13.07 -18.66 14.04
CA ALA A 16 11.90 -18.52 13.17
C ALA A 16 10.63 -18.06 13.91
N ARG A 17 10.46 -18.40 15.19
CA ARG A 17 9.30 -18.00 15.99
C ARG A 17 9.34 -16.50 16.30
N LEU A 18 10.50 -15.97 16.67
CA LEU A 18 10.69 -14.54 16.88
C LEU A 18 10.51 -13.77 15.56
N ALA A 19 11.05 -14.30 14.46
CA ALA A 19 10.84 -13.71 13.13
C ALA A 19 9.36 -13.65 12.75
N MET A 20 8.62 -14.74 12.97
CA MET A 20 7.17 -14.81 12.76
C MET A 20 6.41 -13.81 13.64
N PHE A 21 6.80 -13.66 14.91
CA PHE A 21 6.15 -12.73 15.84
C PHE A 21 6.35 -11.26 15.43
N VAL A 22 7.60 -10.84 15.20
CA VAL A 22 7.94 -9.49 14.72
C VAL A 22 7.26 -9.24 13.37
N GLY A 23 7.27 -10.26 12.51
CA GLY A 23 6.60 -10.27 11.23
C GLY A 23 5.09 -10.00 11.33
N SER A 24 4.38 -10.73 12.18
CA SER A 24 2.93 -10.53 12.35
C SER A 24 2.58 -9.13 12.83
N ILE A 25 3.39 -8.55 13.73
CA ILE A 25 3.23 -7.15 14.16
C ILE A 25 3.45 -6.20 12.98
N ALA A 26 4.54 -6.40 12.24
CA ALA A 26 4.87 -5.60 11.08
C ALA A 26 3.76 -5.64 10.03
N LEU A 27 3.27 -6.83 9.68
CA LEU A 27 2.20 -7.01 8.70
C LEU A 27 0.88 -6.41 9.15
N ALA A 28 0.52 -6.51 10.42
CA ALA A 28 -0.69 -5.87 10.94
C ALA A 28 -0.65 -4.34 10.79
N LEU A 29 0.50 -3.72 11.05
CA LEU A 29 0.68 -2.27 10.90
C LEU A 29 0.74 -1.84 9.43
N ILE A 30 1.43 -2.60 8.57
CA ILE A 30 1.49 -2.36 7.12
C ILE A 30 0.09 -2.45 6.51
N LEU A 31 -0.71 -3.44 6.90
CA LEU A 31 -2.07 -3.60 6.40
C LEU A 31 -3.02 -2.51 6.90
N PHE A 32 -2.88 -2.06 8.14
CA PHE A 32 -3.64 -0.92 8.63
C PHE A 32 -3.36 0.34 7.81
N ASP A 33 -2.07 0.64 7.56
CA ASP A 33 -1.65 1.75 6.70
C ASP A 33 -2.17 1.59 5.26
N GLY A 34 -2.03 0.40 4.67
CA GLY A 34 -2.58 0.11 3.33
C GLY A 34 -4.09 0.34 3.24
N GLY A 35 -4.84 -0.03 4.28
CA GLY A 35 -6.26 0.29 4.38
C GLY A 35 -6.52 1.80 4.49
N LEU A 36 -5.74 2.50 5.31
CA LEU A 36 -5.88 3.94 5.57
C LEU A 36 -5.58 4.79 4.32
N GLN A 37 -4.67 4.34 3.45
CA GLN A 37 -4.32 5.02 2.21
C GLN A 37 -5.29 4.72 1.04
N THR A 38 -6.10 3.66 1.15
CA THR A 38 -6.98 3.22 0.05
C THR A 38 -8.18 4.14 -0.10
N GLU A 39 -8.23 4.90 -1.20
CA GLU A 39 -9.33 5.81 -1.51
C GLU A 39 -10.45 5.11 -2.32
N LEU A 40 -11.36 4.41 -1.62
CA LEU A 40 -12.47 3.69 -2.24
C LEU A 40 -13.41 4.56 -3.09
N GLU A 41 -13.50 5.86 -2.80
CA GLU A 41 -14.34 6.82 -3.53
C GLU A 41 -13.90 6.98 -4.99
N GLN A 42 -12.62 6.70 -5.28
CA GLN A 42 -12.09 6.74 -6.65
C GLN A 42 -12.43 5.48 -7.47
N LEU A 43 -12.93 4.42 -6.82
CA LEU A 43 -13.26 3.15 -7.47
C LEU A 43 -14.75 3.05 -7.74
N GLY A 44 -15.11 2.90 -9.01
CA GLY A 44 -16.47 2.53 -9.39
C GLY A 44 -16.81 1.08 -9.01
N ARG A 45 -18.11 0.76 -9.01
CA ARG A 45 -18.62 -0.59 -8.71
C ARG A 45 -17.94 -1.71 -9.54
N PRO A 46 -17.70 -1.55 -10.86
CA PRO A 46 -17.03 -2.59 -11.64
C PRO A 46 -15.58 -2.84 -11.19
N GLN A 47 -14.87 -1.81 -10.76
CA GLN A 47 -13.47 -1.91 -10.34
C GLN A 47 -13.35 -2.51 -8.94
N LEU A 48 -14.25 -2.14 -8.01
CA LEU A 48 -14.33 -2.78 -6.69
C LEU A 48 -14.57 -4.29 -6.81
N ARG A 49 -15.51 -4.69 -7.67
CA ARG A 49 -15.77 -6.11 -7.95
C ARG A 49 -14.53 -6.81 -8.51
N ALA A 50 -13.89 -6.21 -9.51
CA ALA A 50 -12.68 -6.76 -10.11
C ALA A 50 -11.52 -6.89 -9.11
N GLY A 51 -11.33 -5.88 -8.25
CA GLY A 51 -10.34 -5.90 -7.17
C GLY A 51 -10.62 -7.01 -6.15
N LEU A 52 -11.89 -7.20 -5.77
CA LEU A 52 -12.27 -8.27 -4.83
C LEU A 52 -12.06 -9.67 -5.43
N ILE A 53 -12.40 -9.86 -6.72
CA ILE A 53 -12.15 -11.12 -7.43
C ILE A 53 -10.63 -11.38 -7.50
N LEU A 54 -9.84 -10.36 -7.83
CA LEU A 54 -8.39 -10.48 -7.91
C LEU A 54 -7.77 -10.82 -6.54
N ALA A 55 -8.25 -10.19 -5.47
CA ALA A 55 -7.81 -10.42 -4.10
C ALA A 55 -8.28 -11.74 -3.46
N THR A 56 -9.22 -12.46 -4.09
CA THR A 56 -9.74 -13.74 -3.59
C THR A 56 -9.47 -14.87 -4.59
N LEU A 57 -10.24 -14.94 -5.66
CA LEU A 57 -10.09 -15.94 -6.70
C LEU A 57 -8.73 -15.81 -7.42
N GLY A 58 -8.25 -14.59 -7.65
CA GLY A 58 -6.93 -14.37 -8.25
C GLY A 58 -5.78 -14.91 -7.40
N VAL A 59 -5.90 -14.84 -6.07
CA VAL A 59 -4.96 -15.46 -5.12
C VAL A 59 -4.97 -16.97 -5.25
N VAL A 60 -6.16 -17.58 -5.26
CA VAL A 60 -6.32 -19.04 -5.42
C VAL A 60 -5.78 -19.50 -6.78
N ILE A 61 -6.09 -18.79 -7.87
CA ILE A 61 -5.56 -19.09 -9.21
C ILE A 61 -4.03 -18.98 -9.22
N THR A 62 -3.47 -17.92 -8.64
CA THR A 62 -2.02 -17.73 -8.57
C THR A 62 -1.37 -18.88 -7.79
N ALA A 63 -1.91 -19.23 -6.63
CA ALA A 63 -1.42 -20.34 -5.83
C ALA A 63 -1.51 -21.67 -6.57
N ALA A 64 -2.63 -21.94 -7.25
CA ALA A 64 -2.83 -23.18 -7.99
C ALA A 64 -1.87 -23.32 -9.18
N VAL A 65 -1.64 -22.25 -9.96
CA VAL A 65 -0.70 -22.27 -11.09
C VAL A 65 0.72 -22.51 -10.60
N VAL A 66 1.15 -21.81 -9.55
CA VAL A 66 2.49 -22.00 -8.97
C VAL A 66 2.62 -23.41 -8.37
N ALA A 67 1.60 -23.90 -7.68
CA ALA A 67 1.60 -25.24 -7.11
C ALA A 67 1.70 -26.31 -8.20
N ALA A 68 0.91 -26.19 -9.27
CA ALA A 68 0.95 -27.10 -10.40
C ALA A 68 2.35 -27.13 -11.04
N PHE A 69 3.00 -25.97 -11.21
CA PHE A 69 4.37 -25.92 -11.70
C PHE A 69 5.35 -26.62 -10.75
N CYS A 70 5.26 -26.36 -9.44
CA CYS A 70 6.13 -27.00 -8.45
C CYS A 70 6.00 -28.53 -8.45
N VAL A 71 4.77 -29.04 -8.58
CA VAL A 71 4.52 -30.49 -8.60
C VAL A 71 4.96 -31.12 -9.91
N LEU A 72 4.55 -30.54 -11.04
CA LEU A 72 4.74 -31.16 -12.36
C LEU A 72 6.16 -30.98 -12.89
N ALA A 73 6.78 -29.82 -12.69
CA ALA A 73 8.08 -29.50 -13.27
C ALA A 73 9.26 -29.69 -12.30
N LEU A 74 9.04 -29.48 -10.99
CA LEU A 74 10.09 -29.57 -9.98
C LEU A 74 10.00 -30.85 -9.14
N GLY A 75 8.98 -31.68 -9.35
CA GLY A 75 8.79 -32.94 -8.63
C GLY A 75 8.50 -32.76 -7.13
N MET A 76 8.04 -31.58 -6.71
CA MET A 76 7.66 -31.33 -5.31
C MET A 76 6.39 -32.10 -4.95
N SER A 77 6.21 -32.41 -3.67
CA SER A 77 4.94 -32.99 -3.21
C SER A 77 3.77 -32.01 -3.42
N PRO A 78 2.52 -32.50 -3.58
CA PRO A 78 1.36 -31.62 -3.71
C PRO A 78 1.24 -30.60 -2.58
N LEU A 79 1.54 -31.02 -1.35
CA LEU A 79 1.56 -30.16 -0.18
C LEU A 79 2.62 -29.04 -0.30
N GLN A 80 3.85 -29.38 -0.70
CA GLN A 80 4.92 -28.39 -0.89
C GLN A 80 4.56 -27.38 -1.98
N GLY A 81 4.06 -27.85 -3.11
CA GLY A 81 3.64 -26.98 -4.21
C GLY A 81 2.53 -26.02 -3.76
N LEU A 82 1.52 -26.53 -3.04
CA LEU A 82 0.43 -25.72 -2.50
C LEU A 82 0.95 -24.70 -1.48
N LEU A 83 1.87 -25.07 -0.59
CA LEU A 83 2.47 -24.13 0.37
C LEU A 83 3.25 -23.02 -0.34
N VAL A 84 4.14 -23.37 -1.29
CA VAL A 84 4.90 -22.39 -2.08
C VAL A 84 3.96 -21.46 -2.83
N GLY A 85 2.94 -22.01 -3.50
CA GLY A 85 1.95 -21.21 -4.22
C GLY A 85 1.14 -20.29 -3.30
N SER A 86 0.70 -20.78 -2.14
CA SER A 86 -0.09 -20.01 -1.17
C SER A 86 0.72 -18.88 -0.56
N VAL A 87 1.94 -19.17 -0.12
CA VAL A 87 2.85 -18.18 0.45
C VAL A 87 3.18 -17.10 -0.57
N LEU A 88 3.49 -17.51 -1.81
CA LEU A 88 3.85 -16.55 -2.84
C LEU A 88 2.65 -15.75 -3.33
N SER A 89 1.41 -16.21 -3.24
CA SER A 89 0.24 -15.63 -3.92
C SER A 89 -0.09 -14.15 -3.62
N SER A 90 0.40 -13.58 -2.52
CA SER A 90 0.20 -12.17 -2.15
C SER A 90 1.10 -11.21 -2.94
N THR A 91 0.75 -9.91 -3.00
CA THR A 91 1.51 -8.85 -3.70
C THR A 91 1.68 -7.61 -2.83
N ASP A 92 2.68 -6.77 -3.11
CA ASP A 92 3.03 -5.59 -2.31
C ASP A 92 2.93 -4.29 -3.13
N ALA A 93 1.83 -3.57 -2.96
CA ALA A 93 1.59 -2.27 -3.57
C ALA A 93 2.54 -1.18 -3.03
N ALA A 94 2.88 -1.19 -1.75
CA ALA A 94 3.74 -0.18 -1.14
C ALA A 94 5.14 -0.19 -1.78
N ALA A 95 5.70 -1.39 -1.97
CA ALA A 95 6.96 -1.57 -2.69
C ALA A 95 6.88 -1.03 -4.14
N VAL A 96 5.80 -1.33 -4.87
CA VAL A 96 5.59 -0.84 -6.24
C VAL A 96 5.57 0.69 -6.27
N PHE A 97 4.74 1.32 -5.43
CA PHE A 97 4.58 2.77 -5.43
C PHE A 97 5.83 3.49 -4.93
N SER A 98 6.61 2.90 -4.03
CA SER A 98 7.90 3.44 -3.62
C SER A 98 8.88 3.53 -4.81
N VAL A 99 8.94 2.47 -5.63
CA VAL A 99 9.83 2.43 -6.80
C VAL A 99 9.35 3.36 -7.91
N LEU A 100 8.03 3.39 -8.17
CA LEU A 100 7.43 4.33 -9.12
C LEU A 100 7.72 5.78 -8.74
N ARG A 101 7.54 6.13 -7.46
CA ARG A 101 7.81 7.47 -6.92
C ARG A 101 9.28 7.84 -7.02
N ALA A 102 10.19 6.93 -6.65
CA ALA A 102 11.63 7.13 -6.78
C ALA A 102 12.10 7.37 -8.24
N ARG A 103 11.30 6.92 -9.23
CA ARG A 103 11.56 7.12 -10.67
C ARG A 103 10.73 8.24 -11.29
N GLY A 104 10.02 9.03 -10.47
CA GLY A 104 9.17 10.14 -10.91
C GLY A 104 8.01 9.70 -11.80
N VAL A 105 7.49 8.49 -11.61
CA VAL A 105 6.34 7.96 -12.36
C VAL A 105 5.13 7.83 -11.43
N GLY A 106 4.04 8.49 -11.80
CA GLY A 106 2.70 8.30 -11.24
C GLY A 106 1.84 7.39 -12.10
N LEU A 107 0.75 6.91 -11.51
CA LEU A 107 -0.34 6.23 -12.20
C LEU A 107 -1.63 7.00 -11.93
N SER A 108 -2.63 6.82 -12.80
CA SER A 108 -3.93 7.45 -12.61
C SER A 108 -4.51 7.10 -11.22
N PRO A 109 -5.23 8.01 -10.56
CA PRO A 109 -5.74 7.79 -9.20
C PRO A 109 -6.58 6.49 -9.09
N ARG A 110 -7.40 6.24 -10.11
CA ARG A 110 -8.21 5.01 -10.23
C ARG A 110 -7.37 3.73 -10.30
N LEU A 111 -6.27 3.73 -11.05
CA LEU A 111 -5.39 2.56 -11.15
C LEU A 111 -4.61 2.35 -9.85
N ARG A 112 -4.14 3.44 -9.24
CA ARG A 112 -3.48 3.43 -7.94
C ARG A 112 -4.37 2.79 -6.87
N SER A 113 -5.59 3.32 -6.70
CA SER A 113 -6.55 2.83 -5.70
C SER A 113 -6.92 1.37 -5.92
N LEU A 114 -6.98 0.90 -7.17
CA LEU A 114 -7.25 -0.51 -7.47
C LEU A 114 -6.11 -1.43 -7.04
N ILE A 115 -4.86 -1.03 -7.30
CA ILE A 115 -3.66 -1.79 -6.93
C ILE A 115 -3.50 -1.84 -5.41
N GLU A 116 -3.70 -0.71 -4.72
CA GLU A 116 -3.67 -0.63 -3.25
C GLU A 116 -4.77 -1.53 -2.64
N PHE A 117 -6.00 -1.42 -3.14
CA PHE A 117 -7.11 -2.26 -2.68
C PHE A 117 -6.86 -3.76 -2.94
N GLU A 118 -6.30 -4.12 -4.09
CA GLU A 118 -5.98 -5.51 -4.42
C GLU A 118 -4.90 -6.08 -3.51
N SER A 119 -3.77 -5.37 -3.37
CA SER A 119 -2.64 -5.79 -2.52
C SER A 119 -3.06 -5.91 -1.06
N GLY A 120 -3.71 -4.88 -0.50
CA GLY A 120 -4.14 -4.92 0.90
C GLY A 120 -5.18 -6.00 1.20
N SER A 121 -6.05 -6.31 0.23
CA SER A 121 -7.08 -7.35 0.40
C SER A 121 -6.55 -8.78 0.14
N ASN A 122 -5.50 -8.93 -0.68
CA ASN A 122 -4.97 -10.25 -1.04
C ASN A 122 -4.08 -10.86 0.06
N ASP A 123 -3.41 -10.03 0.87
CA ASP A 123 -2.53 -10.44 1.94
C ASP A 123 -3.24 -11.33 2.97
N PRO A 124 -4.38 -10.93 3.57
CA PRO A 124 -5.12 -11.81 4.47
C PRO A 124 -5.61 -13.09 3.80
N THR A 125 -5.96 -13.06 2.51
CA THR A 125 -6.35 -14.26 1.75
C THR A 125 -5.18 -15.22 1.61
N ALA A 126 -3.98 -14.73 1.31
CA ALA A 126 -2.76 -15.53 1.24
C ALA A 126 -2.38 -16.11 2.61
N VAL A 127 -2.53 -15.33 3.69
CA VAL A 127 -2.36 -15.80 5.07
C VAL A 127 -3.31 -16.95 5.36
N PHE A 128 -4.61 -16.76 5.07
CA PHE A 128 -5.61 -17.81 5.29
C PHE A 128 -5.27 -19.07 4.51
N LEU A 129 -4.96 -18.95 3.22
CA LEU A 129 -4.67 -20.08 2.35
C LEU A 129 -3.45 -20.84 2.86
N THR A 130 -2.40 -20.13 3.26
CA THR A 130 -1.19 -20.73 3.84
C THR A 130 -1.51 -21.50 5.13
N VAL A 131 -2.23 -20.89 6.06
CA VAL A 131 -2.64 -21.55 7.32
C VAL A 131 -3.54 -22.75 7.04
N ALA A 132 -4.48 -22.64 6.10
CA ALA A 132 -5.38 -23.74 5.73
C ALA A 132 -4.60 -24.95 5.18
N VAL A 133 -3.59 -24.71 4.34
CA VAL A 133 -2.73 -25.78 3.81
C VAL A 133 -1.87 -26.41 4.91
N ILE A 134 -1.34 -25.61 5.84
CA ILE A 134 -0.60 -26.12 7.02
C ILE A 134 -1.52 -26.98 7.89
N SER A 135 -2.73 -26.51 8.19
CA SER A 135 -3.70 -27.26 8.99
C SER A 135 -4.12 -28.57 8.31
N ALA A 136 -4.32 -28.55 6.98
CA ALA A 136 -4.61 -29.76 6.21
C ALA A 136 -3.43 -30.75 6.16
N ALA A 137 -2.19 -30.30 6.33
CA ALA A 137 -1.03 -31.17 6.45
C ALA A 137 -0.94 -31.88 7.81
N GLN A 138 -1.42 -31.23 8.87
CA GLN A 138 -1.38 -31.75 10.24
C GLN A 138 -2.58 -32.63 10.60
N LEU A 139 -3.72 -32.41 9.93
CA LEU A 139 -4.97 -33.12 10.16
C LEU A 139 -5.29 -33.99 8.93
N GLU A 140 -5.29 -35.31 9.06
CA GLU A 140 -5.45 -36.26 7.94
C GLU A 140 -6.80 -36.20 7.19
N ALA A 141 -7.78 -35.38 7.60
CA ALA A 141 -9.07 -35.30 6.92
C ALA A 141 -9.85 -34.01 7.23
N ALA A 142 -9.39 -32.86 6.73
CA ALA A 142 -10.23 -31.66 6.69
C ALA A 142 -11.18 -31.73 5.49
N GLU A 143 -12.48 -31.90 5.75
CA GLU A 143 -13.52 -31.83 4.72
C GLU A 143 -13.47 -30.48 3.97
N PRO A 144 -13.43 -30.45 2.62
CA PRO A 144 -13.28 -29.21 1.84
C PRO A 144 -14.34 -28.13 2.15
N TRP A 145 -15.57 -28.54 2.47
CA TRP A 145 -16.65 -27.61 2.81
C TRP A 145 -16.41 -26.89 4.15
N ARG A 146 -15.72 -27.55 5.11
CA ARG A 146 -15.36 -26.93 6.39
C ARG A 146 -14.31 -25.85 6.20
N LEU A 147 -13.38 -26.04 5.26
CA LEU A 147 -12.40 -25.02 4.91
C LEU A 147 -13.09 -23.77 4.35
N VAL A 148 -14.05 -23.94 3.44
CA VAL A 148 -14.84 -22.82 2.90
C VAL A 148 -15.65 -22.12 3.99
N LEU A 149 -16.30 -22.87 4.89
CA LEU A 149 -17.07 -22.26 5.97
C LEU A 149 -16.16 -21.50 6.95
N SER A 150 -15.00 -22.07 7.29
CA SER A 150 -14.00 -21.42 8.13
C SER A 150 -13.43 -20.16 7.47
N PHE A 151 -13.23 -20.17 6.14
CA PHE A 151 -12.83 -19.00 5.38
C PHE A 151 -13.87 -17.89 5.51
N LEU A 152 -15.14 -18.20 5.24
CA LEU A 152 -16.23 -17.23 5.31
C LEU A 152 -16.38 -16.67 6.72
N PHE A 153 -16.25 -17.51 7.75
CA PHE A 153 -16.28 -17.06 9.14
C PHE A 153 -15.10 -16.15 9.50
N ARG A 154 -13.86 -16.56 9.17
CA ARG A 154 -12.66 -15.78 9.50
C ARG A 154 -12.60 -14.45 8.77
N MET A 155 -12.92 -14.45 7.47
CA MET A 155 -12.95 -13.26 6.63
C MET A 155 -14.15 -12.36 7.00
N GLY A 156 -15.36 -12.92 7.05
CA GLY A 156 -16.57 -12.17 7.36
C GLY A 156 -16.56 -11.58 8.77
N GLY A 157 -16.09 -12.35 9.76
CA GLY A 157 -15.90 -11.88 11.13
C GLY A 157 -14.85 -10.78 11.22
N GLY A 158 -13.72 -10.92 10.50
CA GLY A 158 -12.70 -9.88 10.41
C GLY A 158 -13.24 -8.60 9.78
N VAL A 159 -14.02 -8.69 8.70
CA VAL A 159 -14.68 -7.53 8.06
C VAL A 159 -15.63 -6.85 9.04
N ALA A 160 -16.49 -7.61 9.72
CA ALA A 160 -17.48 -7.06 10.66
C ALA A 160 -16.80 -6.36 11.85
N LEU A 161 -15.80 -7.00 12.46
CA LEU A 161 -15.05 -6.44 13.59
C LEU A 161 -14.23 -5.23 13.16
N GLY A 162 -13.51 -5.31 12.03
CA GLY A 162 -12.73 -4.19 11.51
C GLY A 162 -13.58 -2.97 11.17
N TRP A 163 -14.73 -3.19 10.54
CA TRP A 163 -15.69 -2.12 10.24
C TRP A 163 -16.24 -1.47 11.51
N LEU A 164 -16.63 -2.27 12.50
CA LEU A 164 -17.14 -1.76 13.77
C LEU A 164 -16.06 -0.98 14.52
N ALA A 165 -14.88 -1.58 14.66
CA ALA A 165 -13.78 -1.00 15.40
C ALA A 165 -13.23 0.27 14.73
N GLY A 166 -13.16 0.33 13.40
CA GLY A 166 -12.82 1.54 12.66
C GLY A 166 -13.82 2.68 12.89
N ARG A 167 -15.13 2.38 12.96
CA ARG A 167 -16.15 3.40 13.33
C ARG A 167 -16.01 3.88 14.76
N VAL A 168 -15.82 2.95 15.69
CA VAL A 168 -15.62 3.26 17.11
C VAL A 168 -14.38 4.13 17.29
N LEU A 169 -13.29 3.80 16.59
CA LEU A 169 -12.05 4.58 16.64
C LEU A 169 -12.24 6.00 16.10
N VAL A 170 -12.89 6.18 14.95
CA VAL A 170 -13.22 7.52 14.43
C VAL A 170 -14.08 8.32 15.42
N TRP A 171 -15.11 7.68 15.99
CA TRP A 171 -15.95 8.31 17.00
C TRP A 171 -15.15 8.71 18.24
N LEU A 172 -14.23 7.86 18.68
CA LEU A 172 -13.37 8.09 19.84
C LEU A 172 -12.42 9.26 19.59
N LEU A 173 -11.75 9.28 18.44
CA LEU A 173 -10.85 10.36 18.02
C LEU A 173 -11.56 11.71 17.98
N ASN A 174 -12.82 11.74 17.54
CA ASN A 174 -13.61 12.99 17.46
C ASN A 174 -14.23 13.42 18.80
N ARG A 175 -14.18 12.57 19.83
CA ARG A 175 -14.83 12.82 21.13
C ARG A 175 -13.85 13.05 22.27
N ILE A 176 -12.65 12.49 22.17
CA ILE A 176 -11.60 12.71 23.17
C ILE A 176 -10.81 13.97 22.78
N ASP A 177 -10.62 14.84 23.77
CA ASP A 177 -9.70 15.96 23.71
C ASP A 177 -8.40 15.55 24.43
N LEU A 178 -7.37 15.20 23.67
CA LEU A 178 -6.06 14.83 24.22
C LEU A 178 -5.17 16.07 24.27
N GLU A 179 -4.47 16.24 25.38
CA GLU A 179 -3.63 17.42 25.65
C GLU A 179 -2.48 17.60 24.63
N TYR A 180 -2.03 16.51 23.99
CA TYR A 180 -0.97 16.52 22.99
C TYR A 180 -1.40 15.82 21.71
N ASP A 181 -1.20 16.48 20.57
CA ASP A 181 -1.51 15.96 19.22
C ASP A 181 -0.88 14.58 18.95
N GLY A 182 0.33 14.35 19.46
CA GLY A 182 1.03 13.08 19.30
C GLY A 182 0.33 11.88 19.96
N LEU A 183 -0.50 12.11 20.99
CA LEU A 183 -1.23 11.04 21.67
C LEU A 183 -2.31 10.42 20.78
N TYR A 184 -2.84 11.15 19.78
CA TYR A 184 -3.79 10.58 18.81
C TYR A 184 -3.12 9.48 17.97
N SER A 185 -1.88 9.67 17.55
CA SER A 185 -1.09 8.65 16.85
C SER A 185 -0.81 7.43 17.72
N VAL A 186 -0.50 7.64 19.01
CA VAL A 186 -0.28 6.55 19.98
C VAL A 186 -1.59 5.78 20.24
N LEU A 187 -2.71 6.49 20.39
CA LEU A 187 -4.03 5.89 20.58
C LEU A 187 -4.39 4.99 19.39
N THR A 188 -4.20 5.46 18.16
CA THR A 188 -4.48 4.66 16.97
C THR A 188 -3.56 3.45 16.87
N LEU A 189 -2.26 3.57 17.20
CA LEU A 189 -1.35 2.43 17.28
C LEU A 189 -1.82 1.37 18.30
N ALA A 190 -2.19 1.80 19.50
CA ALA A 190 -2.74 0.90 20.52
C ALA A 190 -4.05 0.25 20.08
N ALA A 191 -4.91 1.00 19.38
CA ALA A 191 -6.15 0.49 18.82
C ALA A 191 -5.89 -0.60 17.76
N VAL A 192 -4.89 -0.43 16.89
CA VAL A 192 -4.51 -1.46 15.89
C VAL A 192 -4.13 -2.78 16.57
N GLY A 193 -3.25 -2.73 17.57
CA GLY A 193 -2.86 -3.93 18.33
C GLY A 193 -4.05 -4.58 19.06
N THR A 194 -4.91 -3.76 19.67
CA THR A 194 -6.11 -4.24 20.37
C THR A 194 -7.11 -4.89 19.42
N MET A 195 -7.37 -4.26 18.26
CA MET A 195 -8.24 -4.80 17.21
C MET A 195 -7.72 -6.13 16.68
N PHE A 196 -6.41 -6.20 16.40
CA PHE A 196 -5.77 -7.43 15.94
C PHE A 196 -5.93 -8.55 16.97
N GLY A 197 -5.57 -8.29 18.23
CA GLY A 197 -5.67 -9.28 19.31
C GLY A 197 -7.10 -9.73 19.58
N ALA A 198 -8.07 -8.81 19.61
CA ALA A 198 -9.48 -9.12 19.82
C ALA A 198 -10.06 -9.97 18.67
N ALA A 199 -9.69 -9.67 17.43
CA ALA A 199 -10.15 -10.43 16.27
C ALA A 199 -9.58 -11.85 16.24
N GLU A 200 -8.28 -12.02 16.53
CA GLU A 200 -7.65 -13.35 16.67
C GLU A 200 -8.24 -14.14 17.85
N ALA A 201 -8.50 -13.49 18.99
CA ALA A 201 -9.15 -14.12 20.15
C ALA A 201 -10.59 -14.58 19.85
N ALA A 202 -11.31 -13.87 18.97
CA ALA A 202 -12.63 -14.27 18.48
C ALA A 202 -12.58 -15.38 17.41
N GLY A 203 -11.39 -15.87 17.05
CA GLY A 203 -11.21 -16.85 15.98
C GLY A 203 -11.43 -16.30 14.57
N THR A 204 -11.41 -14.98 14.40
CA THR A 204 -11.53 -14.29 13.10
C THR A 204 -10.14 -13.88 12.59
N SER A 205 -10.04 -13.26 11.41
CA SER A 205 -8.73 -12.79 10.91
C SER A 205 -8.39 -11.40 11.47
N GLY A 206 -7.36 -11.31 12.31
CA GLY A 206 -6.84 -10.04 12.82
C GLY A 206 -6.30 -9.15 11.70
N PHE A 207 -5.64 -9.74 10.70
CA PHE A 207 -5.15 -9.03 9.51
C PHE A 207 -6.28 -8.37 8.71
N VAL A 208 -7.40 -9.07 8.47
CA VAL A 208 -8.58 -8.46 7.83
C VAL A 208 -9.17 -7.36 8.70
N ALA A 209 -9.28 -7.60 10.01
CA ALA A 209 -9.87 -6.62 10.92
C ALA A 209 -9.10 -5.28 10.91
N VAL A 210 -7.77 -5.31 10.98
CA VAL A 210 -6.96 -4.08 10.95
C VAL A 210 -6.98 -3.41 9.58
N TYR A 211 -6.91 -4.18 8.48
CA TYR A 211 -7.02 -3.62 7.12
C TYR A 211 -8.37 -2.93 6.91
N VAL A 212 -9.47 -3.60 7.26
CA VAL A 212 -10.83 -3.05 7.12
C VAL A 212 -11.06 -1.88 8.07
N ALA A 213 -10.45 -1.87 9.25
CA ALA A 213 -10.49 -0.70 10.13
C ALA A 213 -9.82 0.52 9.48
N GLY A 214 -8.62 0.36 8.89
CA GLY A 214 -7.95 1.40 8.12
C GLY A 214 -8.80 1.89 6.95
N LEU A 215 -9.34 0.97 6.15
CA LEU A 215 -10.24 1.26 5.02
C LEU A 215 -11.50 2.03 5.46
N THR A 216 -12.03 1.67 6.62
CA THR A 216 -13.20 2.29 7.23
C THR A 216 -12.90 3.71 7.71
N MET A 217 -11.65 4.00 8.12
CA MET A 217 -11.19 5.33 8.51
C MET A 217 -10.89 6.22 7.30
N ALA A 218 -10.32 5.68 6.22
CA ALA A 218 -9.91 6.43 5.03
C ALA A 218 -11.05 7.28 4.43
N GLY A 219 -12.28 6.77 4.44
CA GLY A 219 -13.48 7.45 3.96
C GLY A 219 -14.17 8.36 4.98
N ARG A 220 -13.50 8.77 6.07
CA ARG A 220 -14.10 9.63 7.11
C ARG A 220 -13.22 10.81 7.49
N ILE A 221 -13.87 11.85 7.99
CA ILE A 221 -13.23 13.03 8.56
C ILE A 221 -13.05 12.79 10.06
N PHE A 222 -11.82 12.94 10.53
CA PHE A 222 -11.47 12.86 11.95
C PHE A 222 -10.34 13.83 12.31
N VAL A 223 -10.24 14.16 13.60
CA VAL A 223 -9.21 15.10 14.12
C VAL A 223 -7.81 14.53 13.89
N HIS A 224 -6.84 15.41 13.61
CA HIS A 224 -5.43 15.06 13.36
C HIS A 224 -5.20 14.06 12.22
N HIS A 225 -6.13 13.99 11.25
CA HIS A 225 -6.08 13.05 10.12
C HIS A 225 -4.70 13.01 9.44
N ARG A 226 -4.14 14.16 9.08
CA ARG A 226 -2.84 14.24 8.40
C ARG A 226 -1.70 13.70 9.26
N SER A 227 -1.69 14.00 10.56
CA SER A 227 -0.69 13.53 11.52
C SER A 227 -0.75 12.02 11.66
N ILE A 228 -1.95 11.46 11.85
CA ILE A 228 -2.18 10.02 11.99
C ILE A 228 -1.75 9.28 10.71
N VAL A 229 -2.16 9.75 9.53
CA VAL A 229 -1.78 9.14 8.25
C VAL A 229 -0.27 9.15 8.06
N ARG A 230 0.40 10.30 8.26
CA ARG A 230 1.87 10.39 8.14
C ARG A 230 2.60 9.51 9.15
N PHE A 231 2.06 9.39 10.36
CA PHE A 231 2.62 8.54 11.41
C PHE A 231 2.55 7.06 11.02
N HIS A 232 1.38 6.58 10.56
CA HIS A 232 1.22 5.20 10.12
C HIS A 232 1.99 4.90 8.83
N GLU A 233 2.11 5.85 7.89
CA GLU A 233 2.97 5.71 6.70
C GLU A 233 4.44 5.50 7.12
N GLY A 234 4.95 6.33 8.04
CA GLY A 234 6.30 6.19 8.58
C GLY A 234 6.51 4.88 9.34
N LEU A 235 5.50 4.45 10.11
CA LEU A 235 5.52 3.20 10.85
C LEU A 235 5.50 1.99 9.92
N ALA A 236 4.67 1.99 8.88
CA ALA A 236 4.61 0.94 7.87
C ALA A 236 5.96 0.79 7.15
N TRP A 237 6.61 1.91 6.80
CA TRP A 237 7.94 1.87 6.21
C TRP A 237 8.98 1.28 7.16
N LEU A 238 8.97 1.70 8.44
CA LEU A 238 9.82 1.11 9.46
C LEU A 238 9.59 -0.40 9.61
N MET A 239 8.33 -0.83 9.61
CA MET A 239 7.95 -2.24 9.70
C MET A 239 8.39 -3.05 8.48
N GLN A 240 8.29 -2.48 7.28
CA GLN A 240 8.77 -3.12 6.05
C GLN A 240 10.30 -3.32 6.09
N VAL A 241 11.06 -2.28 6.47
CA VAL A 241 12.53 -2.38 6.64
C VAL A 241 12.89 -3.39 7.73
N THR A 242 12.23 -3.32 8.88
CA THR A 242 12.45 -4.25 10.00
C THR A 242 12.22 -5.69 9.57
N MET A 243 11.16 -5.94 8.81
CA MET A 243 10.82 -7.26 8.32
C MET A 243 11.84 -7.80 7.32
N PHE A 244 12.26 -7.02 6.33
CA PHE A 244 13.33 -7.40 5.41
C PHE A 244 14.65 -7.67 6.14
N LEU A 245 14.96 -6.88 7.17
CA LEU A 245 16.15 -7.06 8.00
C LEU A 245 16.10 -8.39 8.76
N VAL A 246 15.04 -8.63 9.53
CA VAL A 246 14.86 -9.85 10.34
C VAL A 246 14.94 -11.11 9.46
N LEU A 247 14.34 -11.08 8.28
CA LEU A 247 14.35 -12.22 7.37
C LEU A 247 15.69 -12.38 6.68
N GLY A 248 16.35 -11.27 6.34
CA GLY A 248 17.72 -11.29 5.89
C GLY A 248 18.70 -11.84 6.93
N LEU A 249 18.39 -11.74 8.23
CA LEU A 249 19.16 -12.37 9.31
C LEU A 249 18.85 -13.86 9.43
N LEU A 250 17.59 -14.27 9.22
CA LEU A 250 17.13 -15.66 9.33
C LEU A 250 17.66 -16.57 8.20
N VAL A 251 17.98 -16.01 7.05
CA VAL A 251 18.44 -16.75 5.86
C VAL A 251 19.92 -17.11 5.94
N TYR A 252 20.24 -18.35 5.56
CA TYR A 252 21.60 -18.86 5.35
C TYR A 252 21.94 -18.84 3.84
N PRO A 253 22.77 -17.89 3.34
CA PRO A 253 23.21 -17.81 1.94
C PRO A 253 23.66 -19.14 1.32
N SER A 254 24.37 -19.99 2.07
CA SER A 254 24.87 -21.28 1.59
C SER A 254 23.74 -22.24 1.18
N HIS A 255 22.58 -22.14 1.84
CA HIS A 255 21.40 -22.95 1.55
C HIS A 255 20.63 -22.44 0.32
N LEU A 256 20.78 -21.16 -0.03
CA LEU A 256 20.12 -20.59 -1.22
C LEU A 256 20.75 -21.07 -2.52
N ALA A 257 22.08 -21.25 -2.54
CA ALA A 257 22.83 -21.57 -3.76
C ALA A 257 22.34 -22.87 -4.44
N ARG A 258 21.92 -23.87 -3.66
CA ARG A 258 21.42 -25.15 -4.20
C ARG A 258 20.01 -25.05 -4.77
N GLY A 259 19.19 -24.11 -4.27
CA GLY A 259 17.78 -23.94 -4.65
C GLY A 259 17.51 -22.78 -5.62
N ILE A 260 18.56 -22.09 -6.08
CA ILE A 260 18.40 -20.84 -6.83
C ILE A 260 17.69 -21.05 -8.17
N TRP A 261 18.02 -22.10 -8.93
CA TRP A 261 17.42 -22.36 -10.25
C TRP A 261 15.93 -22.71 -10.17
N PRO A 262 15.48 -23.65 -9.30
CA PRO A 262 14.06 -23.87 -9.07
C PRO A 262 13.31 -22.59 -8.66
N ALA A 263 13.88 -21.79 -7.77
CA ALA A 263 13.25 -20.57 -7.29
C ALA A 263 13.16 -19.48 -8.38
N LEU A 264 14.19 -19.33 -9.23
CA LEU A 264 14.15 -18.45 -10.40
C LEU A 264 13.08 -18.90 -11.41
N ALA A 265 12.95 -20.21 -11.63
CA ALA A 265 11.91 -20.76 -12.50
C ALA A 265 10.51 -20.50 -11.93
N ILE A 266 10.29 -20.72 -10.63
CA ILE A 266 9.04 -20.38 -9.94
C ILE A 266 8.74 -18.88 -10.07
N SER A 267 9.73 -18.02 -9.86
CA SER A 267 9.61 -16.58 -10.01
C SER A 267 9.19 -16.19 -11.43
N ALA A 268 9.79 -16.79 -12.45
CA ALA A 268 9.44 -16.54 -13.84
C ALA A 268 8.01 -16.99 -14.16
N VAL A 269 7.60 -18.19 -13.73
CA VAL A 269 6.22 -18.70 -13.91
C VAL A 269 5.22 -17.80 -13.19
N LEU A 270 5.54 -17.37 -11.98
CA LEU A 270 4.70 -16.49 -11.19
C LEU A 270 4.47 -15.13 -11.87
N MET A 271 5.51 -14.55 -12.48
CA MET A 271 5.43 -13.26 -13.19
C MET A 271 4.77 -13.36 -14.55
N LEU A 272 5.15 -14.37 -15.35
CA LEU A 272 4.80 -14.44 -16.77
C LEU A 272 3.54 -15.27 -17.04
N VAL A 273 3.16 -16.15 -16.11
CA VAL A 273 2.04 -17.08 -16.28
C VAL A 273 0.98 -16.87 -15.20
N ALA A 274 1.34 -17.08 -13.92
CA ALA A 274 0.36 -17.10 -12.83
C ALA A 274 -0.33 -15.74 -12.67
N ARG A 275 0.43 -14.64 -12.67
CA ARG A 275 -0.13 -13.31 -12.49
C ARG A 275 -1.00 -12.86 -13.68
N PRO A 276 -0.60 -13.01 -14.96
CA PRO A 276 -1.50 -12.79 -16.09
C PRO A 276 -2.75 -13.68 -16.07
N ALA A 277 -2.61 -14.97 -15.72
CA ALA A 277 -3.73 -15.91 -15.63
C ALA A 277 -4.75 -15.52 -14.54
N ALA A 278 -4.29 -14.97 -13.42
CA ALA A 278 -5.19 -14.43 -12.40
C ALA A 278 -5.78 -13.07 -12.81
N THR A 279 -4.98 -12.20 -13.41
CA THR A 279 -5.35 -10.79 -13.63
C THR A 279 -6.31 -10.61 -14.80
N PHE A 280 -6.04 -11.21 -15.96
CA PHE A 280 -6.86 -10.95 -17.14
C PHE A 280 -8.32 -11.39 -16.98
N PRO A 281 -8.62 -12.60 -16.44
CA PRO A 281 -10.01 -12.99 -16.17
C PRO A 281 -10.68 -12.12 -15.11
N SER A 282 -9.96 -11.78 -14.03
CA SER A 282 -10.49 -10.98 -12.92
C SER A 282 -10.86 -9.55 -13.34
N LEU A 283 -10.17 -9.00 -14.34
CA LEU A 283 -10.42 -7.65 -14.85
C LEU A 283 -11.46 -7.60 -15.99
N ILE A 284 -12.08 -8.72 -16.37
CA ILE A 284 -13.18 -8.72 -17.34
C ILE A 284 -14.35 -7.90 -16.78
N GLY A 285 -14.86 -6.95 -17.57
CA GLY A 285 -15.96 -6.07 -17.15
C GLY A 285 -15.56 -4.91 -16.23
N SER A 286 -14.27 -4.76 -15.86
CA SER A 286 -13.77 -3.68 -15.00
C SER A 286 -13.76 -2.29 -15.66
N GLY A 287 -13.99 -2.21 -16.97
CA GLY A 287 -13.88 -0.97 -17.74
C GLY A 287 -12.46 -0.40 -17.79
N LEU A 288 -11.43 -1.21 -17.49
CA LEU A 288 -10.03 -0.87 -17.71
C LEU A 288 -9.62 -1.17 -19.16
N SER A 289 -8.82 -0.27 -19.73
CA SER A 289 -8.16 -0.44 -21.01
C SER A 289 -7.18 -1.62 -20.99
N TRP A 290 -6.84 -2.14 -22.16
CA TRP A 290 -5.85 -3.22 -22.30
C TRP A 290 -4.50 -2.87 -21.68
N ARG A 291 -4.07 -1.61 -21.81
CA ARG A 291 -2.83 -1.08 -21.23
C ARG A 291 -2.85 -1.13 -19.71
N GLU A 292 -3.94 -0.69 -19.08
CA GLU A 292 -4.10 -0.75 -17.62
C GLU A 292 -4.12 -2.21 -17.12
N ARG A 293 -4.77 -3.13 -17.83
CA ARG A 293 -4.77 -4.56 -17.46
C ARG A 293 -3.37 -5.17 -17.48
N HIS A 294 -2.55 -4.80 -18.46
CA HIS A 294 -1.14 -5.22 -18.52
C HIS A 294 -0.34 -4.65 -17.37
N MET A 295 -0.61 -3.39 -17.00
CA MET A 295 0.04 -2.79 -15.85
C MET A 295 -0.32 -3.53 -14.56
N VAL A 296 -1.60 -3.80 -14.30
CA VAL A 296 -2.02 -4.56 -13.10
C VAL A 296 -1.38 -5.96 -13.07
N ALA A 297 -1.25 -6.61 -14.23
CA ALA A 297 -0.60 -7.91 -14.32
C ALA A 297 0.92 -7.82 -14.04
N TRP A 298 1.59 -6.76 -14.51
CA TRP A 298 3.03 -6.59 -14.33
C TRP A 298 3.43 -6.11 -12.92
N VAL A 299 2.57 -5.30 -12.30
CA VAL A 299 2.77 -4.68 -10.98
C VAL A 299 2.71 -5.67 -9.81
N GLY A 300 2.43 -6.95 -10.05
CA GLY A 300 2.36 -8.01 -9.01
C GLY A 300 3.70 -8.38 -8.36
N LEU A 301 4.47 -7.39 -7.92
CA LEU A 301 5.71 -7.47 -7.18
C LEU A 301 5.43 -8.13 -5.82
N ARG A 302 6.25 -9.10 -5.48
CA ARG A 302 6.22 -9.80 -4.20
C ARG A 302 7.08 -9.01 -3.24
N GLY A 303 6.49 -8.59 -2.14
CA GLY A 303 7.20 -7.79 -1.15
C GLY A 303 7.18 -8.47 0.20
N ALA A 304 6.74 -7.73 1.21
CA ALA A 304 6.89 -8.13 2.58
C ALA A 304 6.10 -9.43 2.88
N ALA A 305 4.78 -9.42 2.84
CA ALA A 305 3.93 -10.51 3.36
C ALA A 305 4.36 -11.96 3.03
N PRO A 306 4.71 -12.35 1.78
CA PRO A 306 5.17 -13.69 1.46
C PRO A 306 6.36 -14.16 2.31
N ILE A 307 7.26 -13.24 2.69
CA ILE A 307 8.45 -13.60 3.46
C ILE A 307 8.09 -13.95 4.91
N ILE A 308 7.08 -13.30 5.52
CA ILE A 308 6.54 -13.74 6.82
C ILE A 308 5.84 -15.08 6.68
N LEU A 309 5.00 -15.22 5.65
CA LEU A 309 4.22 -16.43 5.44
C LEU A 309 5.11 -17.66 5.27
N ALA A 310 6.32 -17.48 4.71
CA ALA A 310 7.33 -18.52 4.62
C ALA A 310 7.83 -19.04 6.00
N THR A 311 7.69 -18.25 7.07
CA THR A 311 8.04 -18.66 8.44
C THR A 311 6.97 -19.54 9.09
N PHE A 312 5.73 -19.52 8.61
CA PHE A 312 4.64 -20.28 9.22
C PHE A 312 4.89 -21.81 9.10
N PRO A 313 5.24 -22.36 7.91
CA PRO A 313 5.63 -23.77 7.79
C PRO A 313 6.85 -24.15 8.64
N LEU A 314 7.83 -23.24 8.78
CA LEU A 314 9.03 -23.45 9.60
C LEU A 314 8.67 -23.61 11.08
N VAL A 315 7.82 -22.72 11.60
CA VAL A 315 7.36 -22.79 13.00
C VAL A 315 6.43 -23.98 13.23
N ALA A 316 5.66 -24.38 12.21
CA ALA A 316 4.81 -25.57 12.25
C ALA A 316 5.58 -26.90 12.22
N GLY A 317 6.91 -26.86 12.02
CA GLY A 317 7.77 -28.05 12.08
C GLY A 317 7.60 -29.01 10.91
N LEU A 318 7.16 -28.54 9.74
CA LEU A 318 7.00 -29.41 8.57
C LEU A 318 8.38 -29.82 8.02
N ASP A 319 8.55 -31.11 7.66
CA ASP A 319 9.83 -31.74 7.28
C ASP A 319 10.55 -31.08 6.08
N THR A 320 9.86 -30.25 5.29
CA THR A 320 10.41 -29.53 4.13
C THR A 320 10.29 -28.00 4.19
N SER A 321 10.03 -27.47 5.37
CA SER A 321 9.85 -26.04 5.61
C SER A 321 11.06 -25.17 5.23
N GLY A 322 12.29 -25.68 5.41
CA GLY A 322 13.52 -24.99 5.00
C GLY A 322 13.64 -24.79 3.48
N VAL A 323 13.25 -25.77 2.68
CA VAL A 323 13.26 -25.67 1.21
C VAL A 323 12.23 -24.64 0.74
N ILE A 324 11.03 -24.66 1.33
CA ILE A 324 9.96 -23.69 1.02
C ILE A 324 10.43 -22.28 1.34
N PHE A 325 10.99 -22.06 2.53
CA PHE A 325 11.49 -20.75 2.96
C PHE A 325 12.54 -20.18 2.00
N ASN A 326 13.56 -20.97 1.68
CA ASN A 326 14.63 -20.54 0.76
C ASN A 326 14.10 -20.24 -0.65
N THR A 327 13.17 -21.05 -1.13
CA THR A 327 12.55 -20.88 -2.44
C THR A 327 11.73 -19.60 -2.52
N VAL A 328 10.88 -19.36 -1.52
CA VAL A 328 10.08 -18.14 -1.39
C VAL A 328 10.99 -16.92 -1.31
N PHE A 329 12.02 -16.97 -0.47
CA PHE A 329 12.96 -15.87 -0.29
C PHE A 329 13.62 -15.48 -1.62
N VAL A 330 14.16 -16.45 -2.36
CA VAL A 330 14.78 -16.18 -3.67
C VAL A 330 13.75 -15.65 -4.67
N ALA A 331 12.53 -16.19 -4.69
CA ALA A 331 11.48 -15.70 -5.58
C ALA A 331 11.07 -14.24 -5.28
N VAL A 332 10.97 -13.87 -4.00
CA VAL A 332 10.68 -12.48 -3.58
C VAL A 332 11.81 -11.53 -3.97
N ILE A 333 13.07 -11.89 -3.69
CA ILE A 333 14.22 -11.08 -4.09
C ILE A 333 14.29 -10.92 -5.61
N THR A 334 14.05 -12.00 -6.36
CA THR A 334 13.99 -11.96 -7.82
C THR A 334 12.88 -11.03 -8.31
N SER A 335 11.71 -11.07 -7.67
CA SER A 335 10.61 -10.16 -7.97
C SER A 335 10.95 -8.70 -7.73
N VAL A 336 11.53 -8.36 -6.59
CA VAL A 336 11.97 -6.98 -6.31
C VAL A 336 13.03 -6.52 -7.31
N LEU A 337 14.03 -7.36 -7.60
CA LEU A 337 15.15 -7.00 -8.50
C LEU A 337 14.74 -6.89 -9.97
N VAL A 338 13.82 -7.73 -10.43
CA VAL A 338 13.35 -7.74 -11.83
C VAL A 338 12.19 -6.78 -12.02
N GLN A 339 11.11 -6.92 -11.24
CA GLN A 339 9.91 -6.09 -11.41
C GLN A 339 10.12 -4.67 -10.92
N GLY A 340 10.90 -4.43 -9.86
CA GLY A 340 11.14 -3.08 -9.35
C GLY A 340 11.60 -2.10 -10.44
N PRO A 341 12.79 -2.28 -11.05
CA PRO A 341 13.26 -1.39 -12.11
C PRO A 341 12.38 -1.37 -13.37
N THR A 342 11.75 -2.50 -13.71
CA THR A 342 10.97 -2.64 -14.95
C THR A 342 9.57 -2.05 -14.85
N VAL A 343 8.98 -1.95 -13.66
CA VAL A 343 7.64 -1.37 -13.44
C VAL A 343 7.53 0.05 -14.01
N SER A 344 8.52 0.92 -13.76
CA SER A 344 8.54 2.28 -14.33
C SER A 344 8.72 2.29 -15.85
N LEU A 345 9.49 1.34 -16.39
CA LEU A 345 9.69 1.20 -17.84
C LEU A 345 8.40 0.76 -18.53
N VAL A 346 7.71 -0.23 -17.96
CA VAL A 346 6.45 -0.75 -18.47
C VAL A 346 5.37 0.32 -18.44
N ALA A 347 5.25 1.09 -17.35
CA ALA A 347 4.32 2.22 -17.27
C ALA A 347 4.51 3.23 -18.41
N ARG A 348 5.78 3.62 -18.68
CA ARG A 348 6.11 4.55 -19.78
C ARG A 348 5.81 3.94 -21.15
N ARG A 349 6.19 2.67 -21.39
CA ARG A 349 5.92 1.98 -22.66
C ARG A 349 4.44 1.79 -22.95
N LEU A 350 3.65 1.53 -21.91
CA LEU A 350 2.19 1.42 -22.03
C LEU A 350 1.51 2.78 -22.19
N GLY A 351 2.23 3.91 -22.01
CA GLY A 351 1.68 5.25 -22.15
C GLY A 351 0.67 5.61 -21.06
N ILE A 352 0.82 5.03 -19.87
CA ILE A 352 -0.03 5.28 -18.68
C ILE A 352 0.75 5.93 -17.53
N ALA A 353 2.02 6.25 -17.78
CA ALA A 353 2.86 6.98 -16.84
C ALA A 353 2.41 8.44 -16.78
N GLU A 354 1.98 8.88 -15.60
CA GLU A 354 1.68 10.27 -15.32
C GLU A 354 2.88 10.92 -14.61
N PRO A 355 3.16 12.22 -14.80
CA PRO A 355 4.17 12.89 -14.00
C PRO A 355 3.74 12.92 -12.53
N VAL A 356 4.64 12.58 -11.61
CA VAL A 356 4.39 12.73 -10.18
C VAL A 356 4.25 14.22 -9.90
N THR A 357 3.01 14.67 -9.67
CA THR A 357 2.75 15.98 -9.11
C THR A 357 3.05 15.89 -7.62
N GLU A 358 4.27 16.24 -7.22
CA GLU A 358 4.53 16.44 -5.79
C GLU A 358 3.55 17.50 -5.29
N PRO A 359 2.76 17.24 -4.24
CA PRO A 359 2.01 18.30 -3.58
C PRO A 359 3.05 19.31 -3.10
N LEU A 360 3.08 20.44 -3.80
CA LEU A 360 3.99 21.56 -3.59
C LEU A 360 4.05 21.90 -2.10
N ARG A 361 5.09 21.43 -1.38
CA ARG A 361 5.23 21.59 0.09
C ARG A 361 4.95 23.05 0.46
N SER A 362 3.76 23.29 1.01
CA SER A 362 3.40 24.61 1.49
C SER A 362 4.29 24.88 2.72
N PRO A 363 4.99 26.02 2.79
CA PRO A 363 5.71 26.40 4.00
C PRO A 363 4.75 26.65 5.18
N ILE A 364 3.44 26.70 4.91
CA ILE A 364 2.38 26.72 5.91
C ILE A 364 1.69 25.35 5.90
N ASP A 365 1.93 24.56 6.94
CA ASP A 365 1.17 23.33 7.21
C ASP A 365 -0.10 23.75 7.97
N VAL A 366 -1.09 24.31 7.26
CA VAL A 366 -2.42 24.56 7.86
C VAL A 366 -3.17 23.24 7.80
N ASP A 367 -3.39 22.61 8.97
CA ASP A 367 -4.29 21.47 9.10
C ASP A 367 -5.72 22.01 9.12
N LEU A 368 -6.21 22.42 7.95
CA LEU A 368 -7.62 22.70 7.78
C LEU A 368 -8.33 21.35 7.90
N PRO A 369 -9.41 21.25 8.70
CA PRO A 369 -10.36 20.14 8.56
C PRO A 369 -10.67 19.95 7.07
N ARG A 370 -10.88 18.71 6.60
CA ARG A 370 -11.40 18.44 5.25
C ARG A 370 -12.81 19.04 5.12
N ASP A 371 -12.88 20.36 5.07
CA ASP A 371 -14.04 21.12 4.68
C ASP A 371 -13.93 21.25 3.15
N PRO A 372 -14.78 20.57 2.37
CA PRO A 372 -14.72 20.63 0.91
C PRO A 372 -14.91 22.06 0.38
N THR A 373 -15.37 22.99 1.23
CA THR A 373 -15.64 24.37 0.87
C THR A 373 -14.40 25.26 0.83
N PHE A 374 -13.29 24.91 1.50
CA PHE A 374 -12.07 25.74 1.56
C PHE A 374 -10.79 24.92 1.37
N SER A 375 -9.90 25.38 0.48
CA SER A 375 -8.61 24.75 0.23
C SER A 375 -7.46 25.76 0.20
N VAL A 376 -6.26 25.31 0.57
CA VAL A 376 -5.02 26.06 0.35
C VAL A 376 -4.41 25.61 -0.97
N LYS A 377 -4.20 26.53 -1.91
CA LYS A 377 -3.52 26.26 -3.19
C LYS A 377 -2.36 27.20 -3.38
N ARG A 378 -1.32 26.68 -4.03
CA ARG A 378 -0.23 27.50 -4.58
C ARG A 378 -0.62 27.94 -5.99
N LEU A 379 -0.54 29.23 -6.24
CA LEU A 379 -0.74 29.83 -7.55
C LEU A 379 0.54 30.55 -7.95
N GLN A 380 0.95 30.43 -9.21
CA GLN A 380 2.13 31.12 -9.72
C GLN A 380 1.70 32.23 -10.69
N ILE A 381 2.38 33.37 -10.62
CA ILE A 381 2.16 34.48 -11.54
C ILE A 381 2.94 34.21 -12.83
N GLU A 382 2.23 34.10 -13.95
CA GLU A 382 2.86 33.98 -15.27
C GLU A 382 3.41 35.32 -15.74
N ALA A 383 4.54 35.27 -16.46
CA ALA A 383 5.19 36.46 -17.01
C ALA A 383 4.26 37.15 -18.02
N GLY A 384 4.07 38.47 -17.87
CA GLY A 384 3.17 39.24 -18.73
C GLY A 384 1.68 39.05 -18.43
N SER A 385 1.33 38.41 -17.31
CA SER A 385 -0.07 38.32 -16.87
C SER A 385 -0.62 39.68 -16.42
N GLU A 386 -1.96 39.81 -16.34
CA GLU A 386 -2.62 41.01 -15.80
C GLU A 386 -2.23 41.32 -14.35
N ALA A 387 -1.71 40.33 -13.62
CA ALA A 387 -1.24 40.48 -12.24
C ALA A 387 0.24 40.93 -12.14
N ASP A 388 1.02 40.79 -13.22
CA ASP A 388 2.43 41.14 -13.25
C ASP A 388 2.64 42.66 -13.10
N GLY A 389 3.38 43.04 -12.04
CA GLY A 389 3.65 44.43 -11.68
C GLY A 389 2.50 45.14 -10.97
N LYS A 390 1.38 44.47 -10.67
CA LYS A 390 0.26 45.06 -9.90
C LYS A 390 0.43 44.87 -8.40
N LYS A 391 -0.25 45.70 -7.61
CA LYS A 391 -0.40 45.49 -6.16
C LYS A 391 -1.45 44.41 -5.90
N LEU A 392 -1.28 43.65 -4.83
CA LEU A 392 -2.23 42.59 -4.46
C LEU A 392 -3.68 43.08 -4.34
N LEU A 393 -3.91 44.29 -3.83
CA LEU A 393 -5.25 44.86 -3.73
C LEU A 393 -5.93 45.06 -5.10
N ALA A 394 -5.14 45.31 -6.15
CA ALA A 394 -5.62 45.66 -7.49
C ALA A 394 -6.06 44.44 -8.33
N ILE A 395 -5.80 43.22 -7.84
CA ILE A 395 -6.19 41.97 -8.52
C ILE A 395 -7.35 41.25 -7.82
N GLY A 396 -7.97 41.86 -6.81
CA GLY A 396 -9.02 41.22 -5.99
C GLY A 396 -10.43 41.76 -6.20
N GLY A 397 -11.39 40.86 -6.44
CA GLY A 397 -12.85 41.12 -6.48
C GLY A 397 -13.56 40.99 -5.12
N PRO A 398 -14.89 40.85 -5.06
CA PRO A 398 -15.65 40.71 -3.80
C PRO A 398 -15.38 39.40 -3.05
N ASP A 399 -15.20 38.28 -3.78
CA ASP A 399 -14.98 36.93 -3.23
C ASP A 399 -13.52 36.47 -3.40
N ARG A 400 -12.60 37.15 -2.73
CA ARG A 400 -11.16 36.90 -2.87
C ARG A 400 -10.74 35.70 -2.01
N PRO A 401 -9.93 34.77 -2.54
CA PRO A 401 -9.17 33.89 -1.68
C PRO A 401 -8.14 34.73 -0.91
N LEU A 402 -7.96 34.42 0.37
CA LEU A 402 -7.00 35.08 1.25
C LEU A 402 -5.58 34.66 0.86
N ILE A 403 -4.75 35.58 0.38
CA ILE A 403 -3.31 35.29 0.19
C ILE A 403 -2.63 35.33 1.55
N VAL A 404 -2.14 34.19 2.00
CA VAL A 404 -1.50 34.01 3.30
C VAL A 404 0.00 34.30 3.23
N LEU A 405 0.67 33.88 2.14
CA LEU A 405 2.11 34.12 1.92
C LEU A 405 2.42 34.35 0.44
N ILE A 406 3.50 35.08 0.19
CA ILE A 406 4.15 35.17 -1.12
C ILE A 406 5.57 34.64 -1.00
N ARG A 407 5.97 33.75 -1.92
CA ARG A 407 7.36 33.31 -2.08
C ARG A 407 7.94 33.94 -3.35
N ARG A 408 9.00 34.73 -3.17
CA ARG A 408 9.77 35.34 -4.27
C ARG A 408 11.22 34.94 -4.12
N GLN A 409 11.81 34.35 -5.17
CA GLN A 409 13.22 33.92 -5.19
C GLN A 409 13.63 33.09 -3.95
N GLY A 410 12.71 32.26 -3.43
CA GLY A 410 12.94 31.42 -2.25
C GLY A 410 12.68 32.10 -0.89
N CYS A 411 12.52 33.41 -0.83
CA CYS A 411 12.17 34.14 0.38
C CYS A 411 10.66 34.24 0.57
N LEU A 412 10.18 33.99 1.79
CA LEU A 412 8.77 34.13 2.17
C LEU A 412 8.52 35.47 2.84
N PHE A 413 7.42 36.12 2.49
CA PHE A 413 6.96 37.31 3.19
C PHE A 413 5.44 37.35 3.29
N LEU A 414 4.97 38.02 4.35
CA LEU A 414 3.55 38.25 4.61
C LEU A 414 3.05 39.36 3.66
N PRO A 415 2.10 39.05 2.77
CA PRO A 415 1.55 40.04 1.88
C PRO A 415 0.67 41.05 2.63
N THR A 416 0.79 42.30 2.21
CA THR A 416 -0.18 43.36 2.48
C THR A 416 -0.87 43.75 1.18
N GLY A 417 -2.02 44.44 1.24
CA GLY A 417 -2.70 44.91 0.02
C GLY A 417 -1.81 45.77 -0.90
N ALA A 418 -0.79 46.43 -0.33
CA ALA A 418 0.17 47.24 -1.07
C ALA A 418 1.35 46.44 -1.67
N SER A 419 1.47 45.15 -1.36
CA SER A 419 2.59 44.32 -1.82
C SER A 419 2.59 44.21 -3.34
N PRO A 420 3.70 44.55 -4.01
CA PRO A 420 3.82 44.42 -5.45
C PRO A 420 3.98 42.94 -5.81
N LEU A 421 3.28 42.53 -6.85
CA LEU A 421 3.34 41.20 -7.43
C LEU A 421 4.27 41.22 -8.64
N ALA A 422 5.03 40.15 -8.82
CA ALA A 422 5.97 40.00 -9.93
C ALA A 422 5.81 38.63 -10.59
N ALA A 423 6.10 38.57 -11.89
CA ALA A 423 6.25 37.31 -12.61
C ALA A 423 7.16 36.33 -11.84
N GLY A 424 6.69 35.08 -11.71
CA GLY A 424 7.40 34.03 -10.98
C GLY A 424 7.15 34.01 -9.48
N ASP A 425 6.43 34.98 -8.90
CA ASP A 425 5.96 34.89 -7.52
C ASP A 425 5.03 33.69 -7.34
N GLU A 426 5.19 33.01 -6.20
CA GLU A 426 4.28 31.95 -5.77
C GLU A 426 3.39 32.48 -4.64
N LEU A 427 2.08 32.50 -4.88
CA LEU A 427 1.06 32.91 -3.93
C LEU A 427 0.47 31.68 -3.23
N PHE A 428 0.45 31.70 -1.91
CA PHE A 428 -0.27 30.72 -1.09
C PHE A 428 -1.62 31.31 -0.73
N ALA A 429 -2.68 30.83 -1.39
CA ALA A 429 -4.03 31.35 -1.26
C ALA A 429 -4.91 30.36 -0.47
N LEU A 430 -5.85 30.87 0.31
CA LEU A 430 -6.86 30.12 1.07
C LEU A 430 -8.26 30.59 0.62
N GLY A 431 -9.08 29.70 0.08
CA GLY A 431 -10.42 30.05 -0.39
C GLY A 431 -11.19 28.86 -0.95
N SER A 432 -12.40 29.11 -1.43
CA SER A 432 -13.20 28.10 -2.14
C SER A 432 -12.61 27.77 -3.51
N ASP A 433 -12.91 26.59 -4.04
CA ASP A 433 -12.41 26.18 -5.36
C ASP A 433 -12.79 27.14 -6.49
N GLU A 434 -13.98 27.74 -6.41
CA GLU A 434 -14.47 28.74 -7.35
C GLU A 434 -13.67 30.05 -7.27
N SER A 435 -13.44 30.56 -6.04
CA SER A 435 -12.62 31.76 -5.82
C SER A 435 -11.16 31.56 -6.28
N MET A 436 -10.64 30.34 -6.13
CA MET A 436 -9.30 29.95 -6.53
C MET A 436 -9.16 29.83 -8.05
N GLN A 437 -10.15 29.29 -8.74
CA GLN A 437 -10.18 29.26 -10.20
C GLN A 437 -10.24 30.68 -10.80
N ALA A 438 -11.09 31.55 -10.24
CA ALA A 438 -11.20 32.93 -10.67
C ALA A 438 -9.87 33.67 -10.53
N LEU A 439 -9.19 33.54 -9.38
CA LEU A 439 -7.87 34.12 -9.18
C LEU A 439 -6.84 33.49 -10.14
N GLY A 440 -6.83 32.18 -10.31
CA GLY A 440 -5.93 31.47 -11.21
C GLY A 440 -6.02 31.96 -12.67
N GLN A 441 -7.22 32.33 -13.14
CA GLN A 441 -7.39 32.92 -14.46
C GLN A 441 -6.70 34.29 -14.57
N ILE A 442 -6.85 35.16 -13.57
CA ILE A 442 -6.22 36.50 -13.56
C ILE A 442 -4.68 36.40 -13.56
N LEU A 443 -4.12 35.43 -12.82
CA LEU A 443 -2.68 35.24 -12.71
C LEU A 443 -2.03 34.65 -13.98
N ARG A 444 -2.83 34.12 -14.91
CA ARG A 444 -2.40 33.57 -16.20
C ARG A 444 -2.81 34.42 -17.40
N LYS A 445 -3.85 35.24 -17.26
CA LYS A 445 -4.41 36.01 -18.37
C LYS A 445 -3.37 37.02 -18.87
N PRO A 446 -2.95 36.95 -20.14
CA PRO A 446 -1.97 37.89 -20.68
C PRO A 446 -2.54 39.29 -20.68
N ARG A 447 -1.71 40.27 -20.34
CA ARG A 447 -2.06 41.68 -20.32
C ARG A 447 -2.36 42.13 -21.75
N ILE A 448 -3.62 42.48 -22.02
CA ILE A 448 -4.01 43.08 -23.30
C ILE A 448 -3.36 44.47 -23.34
N PRO A 449 -2.60 44.81 -24.40
CA PRO A 449 -1.82 46.05 -24.49
C PRO A 449 -2.67 47.32 -24.41
#